data_AF-A0A9P0P6W2-F1
#
_entry.id   AF-A0A9P0P6W2-F1
#
_cell.length_a   1.000
_cell.length_b   1.000
_cell.length_c   1.000
_cell.angle_alpha   90.00
_cell.angle_beta   90.00
_cell.angle_gamma   90.00
#
_symmetry.space_group_name_H-M   'P 1'
#
loop_
_entity.id
_entity.type
_entity.pdbx_description
1 polymer ?
#
loop_
_entity_poly.entity_id
_entity_poly.type
_entity_poly.pdbx_seq_one_letter_code
_entity_poly.pdbx_strand_id
1 'polypeptide(L)'
;MSLSKQINLQTWKMAHPKTEISLQNYIDSKPFDGMKIDDASILDTLEGRHSCPNCGKSRKYYCYSCYVPIQELQGKLPVVKLPLKIDIIKHKHEIDGKSTAAHAAILAPADVSIYTYPDIPNYENEDVVLIFPSQNAISVSQLISGREHDKIEEYQQAPLDELPAGYNRSTLMKRIPKSREEYQFSGRMSKLPVSRAVFIDSTWNQSKGIYKDERFKRLPCVVIQNRVSQFWRHQKGSPRWYLATIEAIHQFLIEIHLHQWGLNPAYTGIINCFTEKCLSQFSLLYNNDVKAYNGQYDNMLYFFKHMYHLIHKYYQHDDLIAYKRQLV
;
A
#
# COMPACT_ATOMS: atom_id res chain seq x y z
N MET A 1 -19.48 30.51 8.24
CA MET A 1 -18.87 29.72 9.34
C MET A 1 -19.45 28.30 9.30
N SER A 2 -18.81 27.41 8.55
CA SER A 2 -19.11 25.98 8.59
C SER A 2 -18.10 25.35 9.54
N LEU A 3 -18.58 24.85 10.69
CA LEU A 3 -17.78 24.03 11.59
C LEU A 3 -17.38 22.77 10.83
N SER A 4 -16.12 22.73 10.37
CA SER A 4 -15.47 21.52 9.91
C SER A 4 -15.62 20.47 11.00
N LYS A 5 -16.43 19.42 10.76
CA LYS A 5 -16.51 18.27 11.65
C LYS A 5 -15.12 17.62 11.67
N GLN A 6 -14.30 17.97 12.67
CA GLN A 6 -13.17 17.14 13.05
C GLN A 6 -13.67 15.71 13.19
N ILE A 7 -12.87 14.75 12.72
CA ILE A 7 -13.04 13.36 13.16
C ILE A 7 -12.68 13.37 14.64
N ASN A 8 -13.67 13.64 15.48
CA ASN A 8 -13.52 13.41 16.90
C ASN A 8 -13.55 11.89 17.06
N LEU A 9 -12.36 11.30 17.22
CA LEU A 9 -12.16 9.87 17.47
C LEU A 9 -13.02 9.37 18.64
N GLN A 10 -13.38 10.24 19.61
CA GLN A 10 -14.35 9.90 20.66
C GLN A 10 -15.78 9.80 20.11
N THR A 11 -16.24 10.72 19.26
CA THR A 11 -17.56 10.57 18.59
C THR A 11 -17.58 9.40 17.60
N TRP A 12 -16.46 9.09 16.95
CA TRP A 12 -16.33 7.89 16.12
C TRP A 12 -16.40 6.62 16.98
N LYS A 13 -15.70 6.57 18.12
CA LYS A 13 -15.82 5.50 19.14
C LYS A 13 -17.20 5.37 19.76
N MET A 14 -17.95 6.47 19.89
CA MET A 14 -19.33 6.43 20.38
C MET A 14 -20.33 5.95 19.33
N ALA A 15 -20.03 6.15 18.05
CA ALA A 15 -20.87 5.73 16.92
C ALA A 15 -20.54 4.32 16.38
N HIS A 16 -19.39 3.74 16.76
CA HIS A 16 -18.87 2.49 16.21
C HIS A 16 -18.44 1.50 17.32
N PRO A 17 -18.44 0.19 17.05
CA PRO A 17 -18.70 -0.82 18.08
C PRO A 17 -17.50 -1.21 18.97
N LYS A 18 -17.81 -1.79 20.15
CA LYS A 18 -16.92 -1.93 21.33
C LYS A 18 -15.80 -2.98 21.23
N THR A 19 -15.61 -3.67 20.10
CA THR A 19 -14.60 -4.76 19.93
C THR A 19 -13.89 -4.72 18.56
N GLU A 20 -12.66 -5.24 18.46
CA GLU A 20 -11.89 -5.30 17.20
C GLU A 20 -12.65 -5.99 16.05
N ILE A 21 -13.38 -7.07 16.35
CA ILE A 21 -14.22 -7.80 15.38
C ILE A 21 -15.28 -6.88 14.78
N SER A 22 -15.88 -6.04 15.61
CA SER A 22 -16.97 -5.18 15.20
C SER A 22 -16.49 -3.97 14.37
N LEU A 23 -15.27 -3.49 14.61
CA LEU A 23 -14.61 -2.51 13.74
C LEU A 23 -14.21 -3.12 12.39
N GLN A 24 -13.68 -4.34 12.39
CA GLN A 24 -13.29 -5.01 11.15
C GLN A 24 -14.50 -5.23 10.23
N ASN A 25 -15.63 -5.64 10.79
CA ASN A 25 -16.89 -5.78 10.04
C ASN A 25 -17.35 -4.45 9.46
N TYR A 26 -17.16 -3.34 10.18
CA TYR A 26 -17.46 -2.01 9.68
C TYR A 26 -16.57 -1.64 8.48
N ILE A 27 -15.24 -1.81 8.60
CA ILE A 27 -14.29 -1.56 7.52
C ILE A 27 -14.62 -2.42 6.29
N ASP A 28 -14.89 -3.71 6.49
CA ASP A 28 -15.24 -4.63 5.40
C ASP A 28 -16.57 -4.26 4.73
N SER A 29 -17.51 -3.66 5.45
CA SER A 29 -18.78 -3.18 4.86
C SER A 29 -18.60 -1.95 3.97
N LYS A 30 -17.54 -1.15 4.20
CA LYS A 30 -17.31 0.15 3.54
C LYS A 30 -15.81 0.47 3.34
N PRO A 31 -15.04 -0.39 2.64
CA PRO A 31 -13.58 -0.34 2.65
C PRO A 31 -12.95 0.90 2.01
N PHE A 32 -13.72 1.65 1.23
CA PHE A 32 -13.26 2.84 0.51
C PHE A 32 -13.98 4.12 0.98
N ASP A 33 -14.81 4.04 2.03
CA ASP A 33 -15.55 5.21 2.51
C ASP A 33 -14.61 6.28 3.05
N GLY A 34 -14.95 7.54 2.77
CA GLY A 34 -14.09 8.70 3.07
C GLY A 34 -12.84 8.86 2.18
N MET A 35 -12.51 7.91 1.30
CA MET A 35 -11.43 8.06 0.31
C MET A 35 -11.93 8.88 -0.90
N LYS A 36 -11.07 9.74 -1.44
CA LYS A 36 -11.31 10.54 -2.63
C LYS A 36 -10.87 9.80 -3.89
N ILE A 37 -11.61 8.75 -4.20
CA ILE A 37 -11.43 7.97 -5.44
C ILE A 37 -12.46 8.44 -6.47
N ASP A 38 -11.98 8.84 -7.64
CA ASP A 38 -12.78 9.30 -8.77
C ASP A 38 -13.83 8.27 -9.19
N ASP A 39 -14.88 8.76 -9.85
CA ASP A 39 -15.96 7.92 -10.34
C ASP A 39 -15.47 6.96 -11.44
N ALA A 40 -15.80 5.68 -11.25
CA ALA A 40 -15.38 4.60 -12.13
C ALA A 40 -16.51 4.12 -13.06
N SER A 41 -17.66 4.80 -13.10
CA SER A 41 -18.83 4.38 -13.88
C SER A 41 -18.53 4.23 -15.38
N ILE A 42 -17.56 4.98 -15.92
CA ILE A 42 -17.12 4.81 -17.30
C ILE A 42 -16.65 3.37 -17.60
N LEU A 43 -16.07 2.68 -16.62
CA LEU A 43 -15.62 1.30 -16.79
C LEU A 43 -16.80 0.33 -16.94
N ASP A 44 -17.96 0.63 -16.35
CA ASP A 44 -19.18 -0.17 -16.49
C ASP A 44 -19.81 0.00 -17.89
N THR A 45 -19.53 1.09 -18.60
CA THR A 45 -20.06 1.34 -19.96
C THR A 45 -19.36 0.55 -21.06
N LEU A 46 -18.20 -0.05 -20.75
CA LEU A 46 -17.40 -0.78 -21.73
C LEU A 46 -17.97 -2.19 -21.94
N GLU A 47 -18.33 -2.52 -23.18
CA GLU A 47 -18.79 -3.86 -23.56
C GLU A 47 -17.63 -4.71 -24.10
N GLY A 48 -17.65 -6.02 -23.82
CA GLY A 48 -16.67 -6.94 -24.41
C GLY A 48 -15.20 -6.66 -24.02
N ARG A 49 -14.29 -6.99 -24.93
CA ARG A 49 -12.84 -6.76 -24.78
C ARG A 49 -12.31 -6.04 -26.01
N HIS A 50 -11.29 -5.21 -25.82
CA HIS A 50 -10.70 -4.35 -26.84
C HIS A 50 -9.23 -4.72 -27.07
N SER A 51 -8.71 -4.37 -28.24
CA SER A 51 -7.29 -4.59 -28.57
C SER A 51 -6.42 -3.56 -27.86
N CYS A 52 -5.33 -4.01 -27.24
CA CYS A 52 -4.31 -3.10 -26.70
C CYS A 52 -3.74 -2.22 -27.81
N PRO A 53 -3.66 -0.88 -27.63
CA PRO A 53 -3.13 0.02 -28.66
C PRO A 53 -1.64 -0.18 -28.96
N ASN A 54 -0.88 -0.84 -28.06
CA ASN A 54 0.54 -1.10 -28.25
C ASN A 54 0.81 -2.51 -28.82
N CYS A 55 0.29 -3.57 -28.18
CA CYS A 55 0.60 -4.96 -28.55
C CYS A 55 -0.54 -5.75 -29.20
N GLY A 56 -1.69 -5.12 -29.46
CA GLY A 56 -2.86 -5.76 -30.09
C GLY A 56 -3.59 -6.82 -29.25
N LYS A 57 -3.05 -7.27 -28.11
CA LYS A 57 -3.67 -8.30 -27.27
C LYS A 57 -5.04 -7.84 -26.74
N SER A 58 -6.01 -8.76 -26.70
CA SER A 58 -7.36 -8.51 -26.18
C SER A 58 -7.37 -8.27 -24.67
N ARG A 59 -7.97 -7.16 -24.22
CA ARG A 59 -8.00 -6.66 -22.83
C ARG A 59 -9.35 -6.03 -22.49
N LYS A 60 -9.75 -6.07 -21.22
CA LYS A 60 -11.03 -5.48 -20.78
C LYS A 60 -10.93 -3.97 -20.55
N TYR A 61 -9.93 -3.52 -19.80
CA TYR A 61 -9.76 -2.10 -19.43
C TYR A 61 -8.36 -1.56 -19.75
N TYR A 62 -7.34 -2.40 -19.55
CA TYR A 62 -5.95 -2.02 -19.75
C TYR A 62 -5.09 -3.23 -20.06
N CYS A 63 -3.94 -2.99 -20.66
CA CYS A 63 -2.96 -4.01 -20.95
C CYS A 63 -2.05 -4.25 -19.75
N TYR A 64 -2.11 -5.46 -19.20
CA TYR A 64 -1.28 -5.91 -18.08
C TYR A 64 0.22 -6.06 -18.39
N SER A 65 0.63 -5.94 -19.66
CA SER A 65 2.02 -6.10 -20.10
C SER A 65 2.60 -4.81 -20.67
N CYS A 66 1.78 -4.02 -21.38
CA CYS A 66 2.19 -2.73 -21.94
C CYS A 66 1.91 -1.57 -20.98
N TYR A 67 1.15 -1.80 -19.90
CA TYR A 67 0.78 -0.82 -18.90
C TYR A 67 0.11 0.44 -19.47
N VAL A 68 -0.73 0.24 -20.48
CA VAL A 68 -1.53 1.30 -21.11
C VAL A 68 -3.02 0.96 -21.04
N PRO A 69 -3.91 1.96 -20.92
CA PRO A 69 -5.34 1.74 -21.08
C PRO A 69 -5.70 1.29 -22.51
N ILE A 70 -6.87 0.67 -22.66
CA ILE A 70 -7.48 0.51 -23.99
C ILE A 70 -7.78 1.89 -24.60
N GLN A 71 -7.97 1.93 -25.93
CA GLN A 71 -8.16 3.17 -26.67
C GLN A 71 -9.31 4.03 -26.12
N GLU A 72 -10.39 3.38 -25.71
CA GLU A 72 -11.64 3.99 -25.24
C GLU A 72 -11.47 4.73 -23.90
N LEU A 73 -10.43 4.38 -23.12
CA LEU A 73 -10.12 4.97 -21.81
C LEU A 73 -8.95 5.95 -21.85
N GLN A 74 -8.27 6.12 -22.98
CA GLN A 74 -7.18 7.09 -23.10
C GLN A 74 -7.67 8.51 -22.76
N GLY A 75 -6.95 9.19 -21.88
CA GLY A 75 -7.28 10.55 -21.43
C GLY A 75 -8.50 10.66 -20.51
N LYS A 76 -9.13 9.55 -20.11
CA LYS A 76 -10.34 9.54 -19.26
C LYS A 76 -10.10 9.00 -17.84
N LEU A 77 -8.90 8.50 -17.58
CA LEU A 77 -8.51 7.94 -16.28
C LEU A 77 -7.89 9.03 -15.41
N PRO A 78 -8.04 8.94 -14.08
CA PRO A 78 -7.31 9.83 -13.18
C PRO A 78 -5.80 9.62 -13.33
N VAL A 79 -5.05 10.72 -13.21
CA VAL A 79 -3.59 10.72 -13.18
C VAL A 79 -3.12 11.16 -11.81
N VAL A 80 -2.34 10.31 -11.15
CA VAL A 80 -1.79 10.53 -9.81
C VAL A 80 -0.33 10.95 -9.93
N LYS A 81 0.01 12.06 -9.29
CA LYS A 81 1.39 12.53 -9.13
C LYS A 81 1.96 12.01 -7.82
N LEU A 82 3.12 11.36 -7.85
CA LEU A 82 3.75 10.81 -6.64
C LEU A 82 4.82 11.76 -6.08
N PRO A 83 5.09 11.71 -4.76
CA PRO A 83 6.13 12.53 -4.13
C PRO A 83 7.55 11.98 -4.36
N LEU A 84 7.67 10.77 -4.91
CA LEU A 84 8.91 10.04 -5.21
C LEU A 84 8.67 9.06 -6.36
N LYS A 85 9.75 8.49 -6.93
CA LYS A 85 9.64 7.46 -7.97
C LYS A 85 9.39 6.08 -7.36
N ILE A 86 8.66 5.24 -8.08
CA ILE A 86 8.38 3.86 -7.67
C ILE A 86 8.83 2.91 -8.77
N ASP A 87 9.65 1.93 -8.39
CA ASP A 87 9.98 0.81 -9.27
C ASP A 87 9.37 -0.48 -8.73
N ILE A 88 8.71 -1.22 -9.61
CA ILE A 88 8.10 -2.51 -9.26
C ILE A 88 8.87 -3.61 -9.97
N ILE A 89 9.50 -4.48 -9.20
CA ILE A 89 10.22 -5.65 -9.71
C ILE A 89 9.25 -6.83 -9.70
N LYS A 90 8.69 -7.11 -10.87
CA LYS A 90 7.70 -8.15 -11.10
C LYS A 90 8.36 -9.51 -11.29
N HIS A 91 7.87 -10.52 -10.57
CA HIS A 91 8.31 -11.89 -10.78
C HIS A 91 7.84 -12.42 -12.14
N LYS A 92 8.74 -13.07 -12.89
CA LYS A 92 8.47 -13.59 -14.24
C LYS A 92 7.31 -14.60 -14.33
N HIS A 93 6.98 -15.27 -13.24
CA HIS A 93 5.85 -16.22 -13.16
C HIS A 93 4.61 -15.63 -12.47
N GLU A 94 4.62 -14.34 -12.13
CA GLU A 94 3.43 -13.67 -11.62
C GLU A 94 2.40 -13.55 -12.76
N ILE A 95 1.14 -13.87 -12.47
CA ILE A 95 0.08 -13.88 -13.48
C ILE A 95 -0.36 -12.45 -13.74
N ASP A 96 -0.05 -11.93 -14.93
CA ASP A 96 -0.30 -10.53 -15.31
C ASP A 96 -1.74 -10.06 -15.03
N GLY A 97 -2.76 -10.87 -15.37
CA GLY A 97 -4.17 -10.53 -15.12
C GLY A 97 -4.62 -10.60 -13.65
N LYS A 98 -3.74 -11.02 -12.74
CA LYS A 98 -3.99 -11.03 -11.28
C LYS A 98 -3.17 -9.97 -10.55
N SER A 99 -2.09 -9.49 -11.15
CA SER A 99 -1.23 -8.45 -10.59
C SER A 99 -1.97 -7.11 -10.52
N THR A 100 -1.76 -6.40 -9.41
CA THR A 100 -2.24 -5.02 -9.25
C THR A 100 -1.14 -3.99 -9.53
N ALA A 101 0.08 -4.41 -9.85
CA ALA A 101 1.18 -3.52 -10.23
C ALA A 101 0.83 -2.66 -11.45
N ALA A 102 0.14 -3.25 -12.44
CA ALA A 102 -0.32 -2.53 -13.62
C ALA A 102 -1.18 -1.31 -13.29
N HIS A 103 -1.94 -1.33 -12.18
CA HIS A 103 -2.74 -0.18 -11.76
C HIS A 103 -1.84 1.04 -11.52
N ALA A 104 -0.73 0.84 -10.80
CA ALA A 104 0.20 1.91 -10.47
C ALA A 104 0.83 2.52 -11.72
N ALA A 105 1.31 1.70 -12.65
CA ALA A 105 1.94 2.17 -13.88
C ALA A 105 0.97 2.92 -14.81
N ILE A 106 -0.31 2.57 -14.80
CA ILE A 106 -1.34 3.26 -15.62
C ILE A 106 -1.77 4.58 -14.97
N LEU A 107 -1.95 4.59 -13.64
CA LEU A 107 -2.48 5.74 -12.91
C LEU A 107 -1.40 6.78 -12.58
N ALA A 108 -0.13 6.39 -12.48
CA ALA A 108 1.00 7.27 -12.23
C ALA A 108 2.15 7.02 -13.24
N PRO A 109 1.91 7.14 -14.56
CA PRO A 109 2.86 6.73 -15.59
C PRO A 109 4.16 7.54 -15.60
N ALA A 110 4.13 8.76 -15.06
CA ALA A 110 5.34 9.59 -14.95
C ALA A 110 6.27 9.15 -13.81
N ASP A 111 5.74 8.45 -12.80
CA ASP A 111 6.42 8.20 -11.53
C ASP A 111 6.60 6.70 -11.21
N VAL A 112 5.94 5.80 -11.93
CA VAL A 112 5.99 4.35 -11.72
C VAL A 112 6.57 3.62 -12.92
N SER A 113 7.59 2.79 -12.69
CA SER A 113 8.13 1.85 -13.69
C SER A 113 8.01 0.39 -13.23
N ILE A 114 7.84 -0.53 -14.17
CA ILE A 114 7.74 -1.98 -13.88
C ILE A 114 8.81 -2.73 -14.66
N TYR A 115 9.62 -3.51 -13.96
CA TYR A 115 10.68 -4.34 -14.52
C TYR A 115 10.38 -5.82 -14.26
N THR A 116 10.67 -6.69 -15.23
CA THR A 116 10.45 -8.14 -15.05
C THR A 116 11.74 -8.80 -14.62
N TYR A 117 11.76 -9.39 -13.43
CA TYR A 117 12.92 -10.09 -12.88
C TYR A 117 13.45 -11.16 -13.86
N PRO A 118 14.77 -11.21 -14.15
CA PRO A 118 15.88 -10.64 -13.39
C PRO A 118 16.32 -9.21 -13.77
N ASP A 119 15.54 -8.50 -14.60
CA ASP A 119 15.81 -7.10 -14.90
C ASP A 119 15.56 -6.23 -13.66
N ILE A 120 16.60 -5.54 -13.21
CA ILE A 120 16.60 -4.63 -12.06
C ILE A 120 17.46 -3.43 -12.43
N PRO A 121 16.94 -2.19 -12.31
CA PRO A 121 17.72 -0.98 -12.51
C PRO A 121 18.97 -0.91 -11.62
N ASN A 122 19.97 -0.17 -12.09
CA ASN A 122 21.07 0.24 -11.22
C ASN A 122 20.62 1.43 -10.37
N TYR A 123 20.72 1.30 -9.05
CA TYR A 123 20.34 2.31 -8.07
C TYR A 123 21.55 3.05 -7.45
N GLU A 124 22.74 2.90 -8.02
CA GLU A 124 23.94 3.62 -7.57
C GLU A 124 23.71 5.14 -7.58
N ASN A 125 24.05 5.78 -6.46
CA ASN A 125 23.91 7.23 -6.22
C ASN A 125 22.48 7.77 -6.10
N GLU A 126 21.47 6.90 -5.95
CA GLU A 126 20.10 7.30 -5.61
C GLU A 126 19.76 6.96 -4.16
N ASP A 127 18.98 7.82 -3.50
CA ASP A 127 18.40 7.52 -2.19
C ASP A 127 17.21 6.56 -2.38
N VAL A 128 17.47 5.25 -2.37
CA VAL A 128 16.50 4.19 -2.69
C VAL A 128 16.23 3.28 -1.49
N VAL A 129 14.95 2.98 -1.25
CA VAL A 129 14.50 2.00 -0.25
C VAL A 129 13.79 0.83 -0.90
N LEU A 130 13.91 -0.36 -0.31
CA LEU A 130 13.09 -1.52 -0.64
C LEU A 130 11.92 -1.61 0.36
N ILE A 131 10.69 -1.59 -0.13
CA ILE A 131 9.51 -1.77 0.72
C ILE A 131 9.28 -3.28 0.90
N PHE A 132 9.77 -3.81 2.02
CA PHE A 132 9.72 -5.24 2.30
C PHE A 132 9.87 -5.54 3.80
N PRO A 133 9.05 -6.43 4.38
CA PRO A 133 9.07 -6.75 5.80
C PRO A 133 10.20 -7.73 6.16
N SER A 134 11.46 -7.31 5.98
CA SER A 134 12.61 -8.07 6.44
C SER A 134 12.83 -7.93 7.97
N GLN A 135 13.68 -8.79 8.53
CA GLN A 135 14.08 -8.72 9.95
C GLN A 135 14.69 -7.36 10.30
N ASN A 136 15.50 -6.85 9.37
CA ASN A 136 16.29 -5.62 9.51
C ASN A 136 15.56 -4.39 8.97
N ALA A 137 14.27 -4.50 8.66
CA ALA A 137 13.49 -3.42 8.10
C ALA A 137 13.19 -2.35 9.15
N ILE A 138 13.46 -1.08 8.80
CA ILE A 138 13.08 0.10 9.58
C ILE A 138 11.65 0.54 9.24
N SER A 139 11.00 1.25 10.14
CA SER A 139 9.68 1.86 9.89
C SER A 139 9.79 3.09 8.98
N VAL A 140 8.67 3.51 8.38
CA VAL A 140 8.59 4.79 7.63
C VAL A 140 8.91 5.99 8.52
N SER A 141 8.51 5.96 9.80
CA SER A 141 8.89 6.97 10.80
C SER A 141 10.40 7.08 10.94
N GLN A 142 11.09 5.95 11.14
CA GLN A 142 12.55 5.91 11.26
C GLN A 142 13.25 6.36 9.98
N LEU A 143 12.70 6.03 8.81
CA LEU A 143 13.21 6.52 7.53
C LEU A 143 13.20 8.06 7.46
N ILE A 144 12.13 8.69 7.95
CA ILE A 144 11.97 10.16 7.93
C ILE A 144 12.72 10.83 9.09
N SER A 145 12.78 10.21 10.26
CA SER A 145 13.47 10.78 11.43
C SER A 145 14.98 10.61 11.40
N GLY A 146 15.47 9.51 10.79
CA GLY A 146 16.85 9.06 10.92
C GLY A 146 17.66 9.28 9.66
N ARG A 147 18.53 10.31 9.69
CA ARG A 147 19.79 10.30 8.92
C ARG A 147 20.99 10.09 9.84
N GLU A 148 20.91 9.11 10.71
CA GLU A 148 22.11 8.57 11.36
C GLU A 148 22.17 7.09 10.98
N HIS A 149 23.00 6.77 9.98
CA HIS A 149 23.31 5.39 9.58
C HIS A 149 23.67 4.52 10.80
N ASP A 150 24.29 5.13 11.82
CA ASP A 150 24.70 4.51 13.07
C ASP A 150 23.54 3.89 13.87
N LYS A 151 22.33 4.46 13.79
CA LYS A 151 21.13 3.90 14.46
C LYS A 151 20.49 2.76 13.66
N ILE A 152 20.64 2.76 12.34
CA ILE A 152 20.13 1.67 11.49
C ILE A 152 20.91 0.39 11.78
N GLU A 153 22.24 0.46 11.91
CA GLU A 153 23.06 -0.69 12.33
C GLU A 153 22.70 -1.17 13.74
N GLU A 154 22.42 -0.26 14.68
CA GLU A 154 21.97 -0.61 16.04
C GLU A 154 20.62 -1.35 16.04
N TYR A 155 19.62 -0.90 15.27
CA TYR A 155 18.36 -1.63 15.09
C TYR A 155 18.51 -2.97 14.36
N GLN A 156 19.48 -3.07 13.44
CA GLN A 156 19.82 -4.31 12.75
C GLN A 156 20.54 -5.32 13.65
N GLN A 157 21.22 -4.84 14.70
CA GLN A 157 21.94 -5.65 15.68
C GLN A 157 21.13 -5.92 16.96
N ALA A 158 20.04 -5.18 17.19
CA ALA A 158 19.13 -5.42 18.30
C ALA A 158 18.57 -6.86 18.24
N PRO A 159 18.65 -7.65 19.33
CA PRO A 159 18.04 -8.97 19.38
C PRO A 159 16.53 -8.83 19.17
N LEU A 160 16.03 -9.30 18.03
CA LEU A 160 14.62 -9.64 17.93
C LEU A 160 14.39 -10.73 18.96
N ASP A 161 13.50 -10.48 19.95
CA ASP A 161 13.06 -11.44 20.97
C ASP A 161 13.17 -12.87 20.43
N GLU A 162 13.90 -13.75 21.15
CA GLU A 162 14.11 -15.14 20.78
C GLU A 162 12.81 -15.76 20.29
N LEU A 163 12.68 -15.90 18.96
CA LEU A 163 11.48 -16.47 18.37
C LEU A 163 11.29 -17.88 18.98
N PRO A 164 10.09 -18.22 19.49
CA PRO A 164 9.86 -19.52 20.09
C PRO A 164 10.25 -20.66 19.14
N ALA A 165 10.62 -21.81 19.70
CA ALA A 165 10.95 -22.99 18.91
C ALA A 165 9.79 -23.33 17.93
N GLY A 166 10.12 -23.51 16.65
CA GLY A 166 9.15 -23.79 15.57
C GLY A 166 8.75 -22.60 14.69
N TYR A 167 9.24 -21.39 14.98
CA TYR A 167 8.99 -20.20 14.18
C TYR A 167 10.10 -19.97 13.15
N ASN A 168 9.72 -19.94 11.86
CA ASN A 168 10.67 -19.64 10.79
C ASN A 168 11.07 -18.15 10.81
N ARG A 169 12.38 -17.87 10.82
CA ARG A 169 13.02 -16.54 10.62
C ARG A 169 12.74 -15.92 9.23
N SER A 170 11.71 -16.37 8.53
CA SER A 170 11.47 -15.95 7.15
C SER A 170 10.83 -14.57 7.09
N THR A 171 11.14 -13.84 6.03
CA THR A 171 10.62 -12.51 5.62
C THR A 171 9.10 -12.37 5.49
N LEU A 172 8.36 -13.41 5.85
CA LEU A 172 6.90 -13.45 5.91
C LEU A 172 6.52 -13.49 7.37
N MET A 173 6.60 -12.33 8.02
CA MET A 173 6.13 -12.19 9.39
C MET A 173 4.67 -12.61 9.43
N LYS A 174 4.32 -13.55 10.31
CA LYS A 174 2.94 -14.02 10.49
C LYS A 174 2.29 -13.44 11.74
N ARG A 175 3.05 -12.69 12.52
CA ARG A 175 2.63 -11.99 13.73
C ARG A 175 3.24 -10.60 13.73
N ILE A 176 2.53 -9.65 14.33
CA ILE A 176 2.94 -8.27 14.49
C ILE A 176 3.77 -8.18 15.78
N PRO A 177 5.06 -7.78 15.75
CA PRO A 177 5.82 -7.54 16.98
C PRO A 177 5.28 -6.29 17.67
N LYS A 178 5.19 -6.31 19.00
CA LYS A 178 4.73 -5.17 19.81
C LYS A 178 5.54 -3.89 19.54
N SER A 179 6.84 -4.03 19.31
CA SER A 179 7.75 -2.92 18.98
C SER A 179 7.44 -2.22 17.65
N ARG A 180 6.67 -2.86 16.77
CA ARG A 180 6.22 -2.26 15.49
C ARG A 180 4.85 -1.57 15.60
N GLU A 181 4.24 -1.56 16.78
CA GLU A 181 2.95 -0.92 17.04
C GLU A 181 3.06 0.49 17.65
N GLU A 182 4.28 0.97 17.91
CA GLU A 182 4.54 2.32 18.44
C GLU A 182 4.83 3.29 17.29
N TYR A 183 4.19 4.46 17.32
CA TYR A 183 4.33 5.48 16.28
C TYR A 183 5.01 6.71 16.86
N GLN A 184 6.18 7.03 16.34
CA GLN A 184 6.88 8.27 16.68
C GLN A 184 6.80 9.22 15.49
N PHE A 185 6.43 10.48 15.75
CA PHE A 185 6.45 11.53 14.75
C PHE A 185 7.63 12.44 15.04
N SER A 186 8.61 12.46 14.15
CA SER A 186 9.73 13.39 14.19
C SER A 186 9.38 14.70 13.47
N GLY A 187 10.20 15.73 13.68
CA GLY A 187 10.01 17.04 13.08
C GLY A 187 9.99 17.01 11.54
N ARG A 188 9.27 17.97 10.95
CA ARG A 188 9.10 18.09 9.49
C ARG A 188 10.45 18.35 8.80
N MET A 189 10.78 17.56 7.78
CA MET A 189 11.98 17.79 6.97
C MET A 189 11.72 18.80 5.84
N SER A 190 12.77 19.42 5.29
CA SER A 190 12.65 20.28 4.09
C SER A 190 12.53 19.48 2.79
N LYS A 191 13.09 18.25 2.75
CA LYS A 191 13.07 17.32 1.63
C LYS A 191 12.92 15.90 2.15
N LEU A 192 12.22 15.05 1.39
CA LEU A 192 12.16 13.62 1.69
C LEU A 192 13.56 13.00 1.70
N PRO A 193 13.83 12.04 2.60
CA PRO A 193 15.12 11.34 2.71
C PRO A 193 15.34 10.33 1.58
N VAL A 194 14.30 10.05 0.80
CA VAL A 194 14.33 9.09 -0.31
C VAL A 194 13.81 9.73 -1.59
N SER A 195 14.41 9.32 -2.70
CA SER A 195 14.01 9.71 -4.06
C SER A 195 13.20 8.61 -4.76
N ARG A 196 13.37 7.36 -4.31
CA ARG A 196 12.75 6.18 -4.93
C ARG A 196 12.40 5.09 -3.92
N ALA A 197 11.30 4.40 -4.17
CA ALA A 197 10.90 3.20 -3.44
C ALA A 197 10.71 2.02 -4.39
N VAL A 198 11.24 0.86 -4.00
CA VAL A 198 11.17 -0.37 -4.79
C VAL A 198 10.20 -1.35 -4.15
N PHE A 199 9.34 -1.96 -4.96
CA PHE A 199 8.37 -2.98 -4.54
C PHE A 199 8.62 -4.28 -5.32
N ILE A 200 8.25 -5.42 -4.72
CA ILE A 200 8.31 -6.72 -5.39
C ILE A 200 6.88 -7.19 -5.69
N ASP A 201 6.53 -7.32 -6.98
CA ASP A 201 5.22 -7.83 -7.41
C ASP A 201 5.29 -9.34 -7.69
N SER A 202 4.79 -10.13 -6.74
CA SER A 202 4.79 -11.58 -6.81
C SER A 202 3.87 -12.17 -5.75
N THR A 203 3.62 -13.48 -5.82
CA THR A 203 3.13 -14.20 -4.62
C THR A 203 4.16 -14.09 -3.49
N TRP A 204 3.69 -14.05 -2.24
CA TRP A 204 4.57 -13.93 -1.07
C TRP A 204 5.62 -15.04 -0.94
N ASN A 205 5.37 -16.24 -1.50
CA ASN A 205 6.38 -17.30 -1.53
C ASN A 205 7.49 -17.01 -2.55
N GLN A 206 7.13 -16.42 -3.70
CA GLN A 206 8.06 -16.09 -4.78
C GLN A 206 8.92 -14.85 -4.46
N SER A 207 8.39 -13.90 -3.68
CA SER A 207 9.10 -12.67 -3.33
C SER A 207 10.45 -12.92 -2.64
N LYS A 208 10.59 -14.03 -1.91
CA LYS A 208 11.83 -14.47 -1.26
C LYS A 208 12.98 -14.68 -2.24
N GLY A 209 12.71 -15.16 -3.45
CA GLY A 209 13.73 -15.37 -4.48
C GLY A 209 14.32 -14.05 -4.96
N ILE A 210 13.44 -13.09 -5.24
CA ILE A 210 13.81 -11.74 -5.67
C ILE A 210 14.55 -11.01 -4.54
N TYR A 211 14.02 -11.04 -3.31
CA TYR A 211 14.64 -10.41 -2.14
C TYR A 211 16.08 -10.88 -1.86
N LYS A 212 16.44 -12.12 -2.21
CA LYS A 212 17.79 -12.67 -1.99
C LYS A 212 18.83 -12.20 -3.01
N ASP A 213 18.41 -11.57 -4.11
CA ASP A 213 19.33 -11.05 -5.13
C ASP A 213 20.24 -9.96 -4.52
N GLU A 214 21.55 -10.05 -4.81
CA GLU A 214 22.57 -9.18 -4.22
C GLU A 214 22.29 -7.69 -4.48
N ARG A 215 21.61 -7.36 -5.59
CA ARG A 215 21.24 -5.97 -5.94
C ARG A 215 20.26 -5.36 -4.93
N PHE A 216 19.44 -6.17 -4.25
CA PHE A 216 18.57 -5.70 -3.18
C PHE A 216 19.21 -5.69 -1.80
N LYS A 217 20.24 -6.51 -1.55
CA LYS A 217 20.87 -6.61 -0.22
C LYS A 217 21.47 -5.29 0.25
N ARG A 218 21.85 -4.43 -0.68
CA ARG A 218 22.39 -3.09 -0.41
C ARG A 218 21.32 -2.03 -0.14
N LEU A 219 20.06 -2.33 -0.44
CA LEU A 219 18.97 -1.38 -0.24
C LEU A 219 18.45 -1.46 1.20
N PRO A 220 18.33 -0.32 1.91
CA PRO A 220 17.64 -0.29 3.20
C PRO A 220 16.20 -0.79 3.03
N CYS A 221 15.81 -1.76 3.86
CA CYS A 221 14.45 -2.28 3.88
C CYS A 221 13.57 -1.38 4.76
N VAL A 222 12.39 -1.04 4.25
CA VAL A 222 11.37 -0.28 4.98
C VAL A 222 10.11 -1.14 5.09
N VAL A 223 9.55 -1.19 6.29
CA VAL A 223 8.27 -1.83 6.56
C VAL A 223 7.19 -0.78 6.76
N ILE A 224 6.08 -0.98 6.06
CA ILE A 224 4.86 -0.18 6.20
C ILE A 224 3.98 -0.73 7.32
N GLN A 225 3.08 0.10 7.83
CA GLN A 225 2.09 -0.30 8.82
C GLN A 225 1.11 -1.33 8.28
N ASN A 226 0.57 -2.11 9.22
CA ASN A 226 -0.46 -3.07 8.92
C ASN A 226 -1.79 -2.37 8.66
N ARG A 227 -2.46 -2.82 7.62
CA ARG A 227 -3.85 -2.52 7.31
C ARG A 227 -4.50 -3.80 6.80
N VAL A 228 -5.81 -3.94 6.95
CA VAL A 228 -6.48 -5.12 6.43
C VAL A 228 -6.67 -4.99 4.93
N SER A 229 -6.16 -5.98 4.18
CA SER A 229 -6.31 -6.03 2.73
C SER A 229 -7.76 -6.33 2.34
N GLN A 230 -8.19 -5.66 1.29
CA GLN A 230 -9.46 -5.87 0.61
C GLN A 230 -9.30 -6.71 -0.66
N PHE A 231 -8.12 -7.28 -0.88
CA PHE A 231 -7.83 -8.08 -2.06
C PHE A 231 -8.59 -9.40 -2.04
N TRP A 232 -9.41 -9.62 -3.06
CA TRP A 232 -10.37 -10.72 -3.16
C TRP A 232 -9.76 -12.08 -3.54
N ARG A 233 -8.45 -12.14 -3.82
CA ARG A 233 -7.78 -13.40 -4.17
C ARG A 233 -7.15 -14.03 -2.94
N HIS A 234 -7.55 -15.25 -2.65
CA HIS A 234 -6.99 -16.02 -1.55
C HIS A 234 -5.49 -16.28 -1.75
N GLN A 235 -4.72 -16.02 -0.69
CA GLN A 235 -3.28 -16.29 -0.60
C GLN A 235 -3.07 -17.30 0.54
N LYS A 236 -2.81 -18.57 0.19
CA LYS A 236 -2.77 -19.67 1.15
C LYS A 236 -1.72 -19.43 2.23
N GLY A 237 -2.15 -19.50 3.50
CA GLY A 237 -1.27 -19.40 4.66
C GLY A 237 -0.73 -17.99 4.94
N SER A 238 -1.34 -16.95 4.34
CA SER A 238 -1.05 -15.54 4.63
C SER A 238 -2.11 -14.94 5.57
N PRO A 239 -1.72 -14.01 6.46
CA PRO A 239 -2.66 -13.17 7.21
C PRO A 239 -3.45 -12.20 6.31
N ARG A 240 -4.57 -11.65 6.83
CA ARG A 240 -5.39 -10.65 6.11
C ARG A 240 -4.70 -9.31 5.86
N TRP A 241 -3.65 -9.00 6.60
CA TRP A 241 -2.88 -7.77 6.44
C TRP A 241 -1.77 -7.87 5.39
N TYR A 242 -1.69 -8.98 4.66
CA TYR A 242 -0.84 -9.10 3.47
C TYR A 242 -1.49 -8.40 2.29
N LEU A 243 -0.93 -7.24 1.94
CA LEU A 243 -1.47 -6.33 0.94
C LEU A 243 -1.19 -6.79 -0.50
N ALA A 244 -2.09 -6.46 -1.41
CA ALA A 244 -1.78 -6.43 -2.83
C ALA A 244 -0.74 -5.33 -3.13
N THR A 245 -0.01 -5.44 -4.23
CA THR A 245 1.03 -4.47 -4.63
C THR A 245 0.52 -3.03 -4.64
N ILE A 246 -0.65 -2.77 -5.24
CA ILE A 246 -1.23 -1.41 -5.27
C ILE A 246 -1.63 -0.92 -3.88
N GLU A 247 -2.07 -1.83 -3.02
CA GLU A 247 -2.42 -1.50 -1.64
C GLU A 247 -1.17 -1.11 -0.83
N ALA A 248 -0.08 -1.87 -0.98
CA ALA A 248 1.20 -1.57 -0.36
C ALA A 248 1.79 -0.24 -0.84
N ILE A 249 1.70 0.06 -2.14
CA ILE A 249 2.10 1.36 -2.70
C ILE A 249 1.29 2.48 -2.07
N HIS A 250 -0.04 2.36 -2.07
CA HIS A 250 -0.93 3.34 -1.44
C HIS A 250 -0.59 3.56 0.04
N GLN A 251 -0.33 2.48 0.77
CA GLN A 251 0.00 2.54 2.20
C GLN A 251 1.30 3.31 2.45
N PHE A 252 2.35 2.97 1.72
CA PHE A 252 3.65 3.62 1.82
C PHE A 252 3.56 5.12 1.53
N LEU A 253 2.84 5.49 0.46
CA LEU A 253 2.66 6.88 0.06
C LEU A 253 1.92 7.70 1.13
N ILE A 254 0.88 7.14 1.74
CA ILE A 254 0.18 7.77 2.86
C ILE A 254 1.13 7.97 4.02
N GLU A 255 1.82 6.93 4.48
CA GLU A 255 2.71 7.03 5.65
C GLU A 255 3.80 8.09 5.46
N ILE A 256 4.48 8.09 4.31
CA ILE A 256 5.47 9.12 3.97
C ILE A 256 4.83 10.51 4.07
N HIS A 257 3.63 10.67 3.52
CA HIS A 257 2.97 11.96 3.46
C HIS A 257 2.52 12.44 4.85
N LEU A 258 1.98 11.55 5.68
CA LEU A 258 1.59 11.86 7.06
C LEU A 258 2.78 12.36 7.87
N HIS A 259 3.92 11.66 7.78
CA HIS A 259 5.14 12.07 8.48
C HIS A 259 5.72 13.39 7.95
N GLN A 260 5.62 13.65 6.65
CA GLN A 260 6.23 14.81 6.03
C GLN A 260 5.34 16.08 6.10
N TRP A 261 4.04 15.95 5.88
CA TRP A 261 3.10 17.07 5.73
C TRP A 261 1.90 17.01 6.70
N GLY A 262 1.73 15.94 7.46
CA GLY A 262 0.60 15.78 8.39
C GLY A 262 -0.70 15.35 7.70
N LEU A 263 -1.79 15.40 8.45
CA LEU A 263 -3.12 14.94 8.07
C LEU A 263 -4.12 16.10 8.05
N ASN A 264 -4.86 16.26 6.96
CA ASN A 264 -5.97 17.21 6.92
C ASN A 264 -7.11 16.70 7.83
N PRO A 265 -7.58 17.48 8.82
CA PRO A 265 -8.61 17.03 9.76
C PRO A 265 -9.96 16.67 9.13
N ALA A 266 -10.22 17.13 7.90
CA ALA A 266 -11.45 16.84 7.17
C ALA A 266 -11.38 15.52 6.37
N TYR A 267 -10.20 14.91 6.25
CA TYR A 267 -10.03 13.67 5.49
C TYR A 267 -10.37 12.43 6.33
N THR A 268 -11.40 11.69 5.93
CA THR A 268 -11.96 10.56 6.71
C THR A 268 -11.53 9.19 6.24
N GLY A 269 -11.02 9.04 5.02
CA GLY A 269 -10.59 7.75 4.47
C GLY A 269 -9.41 7.09 5.20
N ILE A 270 -8.75 7.83 6.10
CA ILE A 270 -7.61 7.35 6.90
C ILE A 270 -7.95 6.13 7.76
N ILE A 271 -9.21 6.02 8.20
CA ILE A 271 -9.71 4.95 9.08
C ILE A 271 -9.59 3.58 8.41
N ASN A 272 -9.67 3.53 7.08
CA ASN A 272 -9.55 2.28 6.31
C ASN A 272 -8.09 1.86 6.05
N CYS A 273 -7.10 2.69 6.44
CA CYS A 273 -5.69 2.47 6.14
C CYS A 273 -4.83 2.11 7.36
N PHE A 274 -5.36 2.24 8.58
CA PHE A 274 -4.59 2.04 9.81
C PHE A 274 -5.42 1.34 10.88
N THR A 275 -4.76 0.68 11.83
CA THR A 275 -5.41 0.07 12.99
C THR A 275 -5.91 1.13 13.97
N GLU A 276 -6.90 0.79 14.81
CA GLU A 276 -7.43 1.71 15.83
C GLU A 276 -6.33 2.23 16.76
N LYS A 277 -5.41 1.33 17.16
CA LYS A 277 -4.26 1.69 18.00
C LYS A 277 -3.43 2.79 17.35
N CYS A 278 -3.13 2.68 16.06
CA CYS A 278 -2.36 3.67 15.31
C CYS A 278 -3.13 4.99 15.20
N LEU A 279 -4.42 4.94 14.84
CA LEU A 279 -5.28 6.13 14.69
C LEU A 279 -5.41 6.94 15.98
N SER A 280 -5.35 6.30 17.15
CA SER A 280 -5.42 7.00 18.45
C SER A 280 -4.30 8.03 18.67
N GLN A 281 -3.20 7.92 17.92
CA GLN A 281 -2.02 8.79 18.01
C GLN A 281 -2.02 9.89 16.94
N PHE A 282 -2.98 9.89 16.00
CA PHE A 282 -2.98 10.78 14.84
C PHE A 282 -3.48 12.19 15.14
N SER A 283 -4.00 12.46 16.34
CA SER A 283 -4.36 13.83 16.74
C SER A 283 -3.18 14.81 16.64
N LEU A 284 -1.96 14.31 16.84
CA LEU A 284 -0.71 15.07 16.71
C LEU A 284 -0.31 15.37 15.25
N LEU A 285 -0.89 14.65 14.29
CA LEU A 285 -0.62 14.84 12.87
C LEU A 285 -1.48 15.93 12.21
N TYR A 286 -2.55 16.35 12.88
CA TYR A 286 -3.50 17.27 12.27
C TYR A 286 -2.83 18.57 11.84
N ASN A 287 -2.97 18.88 10.56
CA ASN A 287 -2.37 20.02 9.92
C ASN A 287 -3.35 20.65 8.93
N ASN A 288 -3.61 21.94 9.09
CA ASN A 288 -4.50 22.71 8.20
C ASN A 288 -3.79 23.25 6.95
N ASP A 289 -2.48 22.99 6.80
CA ASP A 289 -1.75 23.31 5.59
C ASP A 289 -2.37 22.62 4.36
N VAL A 290 -2.41 23.31 3.22
CA VAL A 290 -2.92 22.79 1.94
C VAL A 290 -2.19 21.52 1.49
N LYS A 291 -0.94 21.34 1.91
CA LYS A 291 -0.11 20.17 1.62
C LYS A 291 -0.43 18.97 2.51
N ALA A 292 -1.20 19.12 3.58
CA ALA A 292 -1.53 17.99 4.47
C ALA A 292 -2.31 16.89 3.73
N TYR A 293 -2.18 15.64 4.17
CA TYR A 293 -2.81 14.51 3.49
C TYR A 293 -4.34 14.68 3.46
N ASN A 294 -4.90 14.63 2.27
CA ASN A 294 -6.30 14.85 1.99
C ASN A 294 -6.77 14.03 0.78
N GLY A 295 -6.20 12.83 0.61
CA GLY A 295 -6.55 11.87 -0.43
C GLY A 295 -5.73 11.97 -1.72
N GLN A 296 -4.55 12.59 -1.69
CA GLN A 296 -3.71 12.85 -2.88
C GLN A 296 -3.39 11.58 -3.69
N TYR A 297 -3.39 10.40 -3.04
CA TYR A 297 -3.02 9.14 -3.64
C TYR A 297 -4.16 8.12 -3.70
N ASP A 298 -5.37 8.48 -3.24
CA ASP A 298 -6.50 7.55 -3.17
C ASP A 298 -6.85 6.99 -4.56
N ASN A 299 -6.71 7.82 -5.60
CA ASN A 299 -6.89 7.41 -6.99
C ASN A 299 -5.93 6.30 -7.46
N MET A 300 -4.85 5.98 -6.73
CA MET A 300 -4.07 4.75 -6.99
C MET A 300 -4.93 3.49 -6.83
N LEU A 301 -5.99 3.55 -6.02
CA LEU A 301 -6.96 2.48 -5.82
C LEU A 301 -8.12 2.51 -6.82
N TYR A 302 -8.13 3.39 -7.83
CA TYR A 302 -9.23 3.53 -8.80
C TYR A 302 -9.67 2.19 -9.42
N PHE A 303 -8.74 1.49 -10.08
CA PHE A 303 -9.03 0.16 -10.64
C PHE A 303 -9.27 -0.89 -9.55
N PHE A 304 -8.61 -0.77 -8.40
CA PHE A 304 -8.76 -1.73 -7.32
C PHE A 304 -10.18 -1.71 -6.73
N LYS A 305 -10.73 -0.52 -6.45
CA LYS A 305 -12.10 -0.29 -6.01
C LYS A 305 -13.11 -0.80 -7.05
N HIS A 306 -12.92 -0.48 -8.32
CA HIS A 306 -13.78 -0.97 -9.40
C HIS A 306 -13.84 -2.50 -9.43
N MET A 307 -12.67 -3.14 -9.42
CA MET A 307 -12.58 -4.60 -9.44
C MET A 307 -13.14 -5.24 -8.17
N TYR A 308 -12.91 -4.63 -7.01
CA TYR A 308 -13.52 -5.06 -5.75
C TYR A 308 -15.04 -5.07 -5.88
N HIS A 309 -15.66 -3.97 -6.31
CA HIS A 309 -17.12 -3.91 -6.48
C HIS A 309 -17.61 -4.91 -7.53
N LEU A 310 -16.90 -5.06 -8.65
CA LEU A 310 -17.26 -6.03 -9.69
C LEU A 310 -17.30 -7.46 -9.15
N ILE A 311 -16.30 -7.86 -8.34
CA ILE A 311 -16.27 -9.19 -7.72
C ILE A 311 -17.45 -9.34 -6.74
N HIS A 312 -17.74 -8.33 -5.95
CA HIS A 312 -18.82 -8.39 -4.95
C HIS A 312 -20.24 -8.27 -5.54
N LYS A 313 -20.38 -7.92 -6.82
CA LYS A 313 -21.63 -8.12 -7.56
C LYS A 313 -21.96 -9.62 -7.74
N TYR A 314 -20.94 -10.49 -7.76
CA TYR A 314 -21.10 -11.92 -8.03
C TYR A 314 -20.86 -12.82 -6.81
N TYR A 315 -20.10 -12.35 -5.83
CA TYR A 315 -19.73 -13.13 -4.64
C TYR A 315 -20.02 -12.34 -3.37
N GLN A 316 -20.66 -12.96 -2.39
CA GLN A 316 -20.80 -12.34 -1.08
C GLN A 316 -19.41 -12.26 -0.41
N HIS A 317 -19.16 -11.15 0.28
CA HIS A 317 -17.88 -10.92 0.95
C HIS A 317 -17.54 -12.11 1.88
N ASP A 318 -18.48 -12.51 2.73
CA ASP A 318 -18.24 -13.55 3.74
C ASP A 318 -18.11 -14.96 3.15
N ASP A 319 -18.37 -15.16 1.86
CA ASP A 319 -18.15 -16.45 1.18
C ASP A 319 -16.72 -16.61 0.67
N LEU A 320 -16.02 -15.49 0.42
CA LEU A 320 -14.68 -15.51 -0.16
C LEU A 320 -13.62 -15.91 0.88
N ILE A 321 -12.88 -16.97 0.58
CA ILE A 321 -11.79 -17.49 1.42
C ILE A 321 -10.73 -16.40 1.71
N ALA A 322 -10.58 -15.43 0.81
CA ALA A 322 -9.67 -14.29 1.00
C ALA A 322 -9.95 -13.49 2.28
N TYR A 323 -11.22 -13.39 2.69
CA TYR A 323 -11.67 -12.62 3.86
C TYR A 323 -11.82 -13.47 5.13
N LYS A 324 -11.66 -14.80 5.00
CA LYS A 324 -11.62 -15.75 6.13
C LYS A 324 -10.21 -15.99 6.69
N ARG A 325 -9.19 -15.30 6.17
CA ARG A 325 -7.80 -15.42 6.64
C ARG A 325 -7.66 -14.86 8.07
N GLN A 326 -6.64 -15.30 8.80
CA GLN A 326 -6.39 -14.85 10.17
C GLN A 326 -6.04 -13.35 10.22
N LEU A 327 -6.58 -12.66 11.23
CA LEU A 327 -6.27 -11.26 11.55
C LEU A 327 -5.06 -11.15 12.52
N VAL A 328 -4.69 -12.23 13.21
CA VAL A 328 -3.67 -12.30 14.28
C VAL A 328 -2.62 -13.36 13.99
#